data_AF-A0A1H9DKD0-F1
#
_entry.id   AF-A0A1H9DKD0-F1
#
_cell.length_a   1.000
_cell.length_b   1.000
_cell.length_c   1.000
_cell.angle_alpha   90.00
_cell.angle_beta   90.00
_cell.angle_gamma   90.00
#
_symmetry.space_group_name_H-M   'P 1'
#
loop_
_entity.id
_entity.type
_entity.pdbx_description
1 polymer ?
#
loop_
_entity_poly.entity_id
_entity_poly.type
_entity_poly.pdbx_seq_one_letter_code
_entity_poly.pdbx_strand_id
1 'polypeptide(L)' 'MPLILTPNIDTPDDFYADLLATHDGLSKADSDALNARLILILANHIGDRDVLHQALVAAKGTPPAA' A
#
# COMPACT_ATOMS: atom_id res chain seq x y z
N MET A 1 14.37 -7.68 3.30
CA MET A 1 14.87 -6.38 2.76
C MET A 1 14.31 -5.26 3.64
N PRO A 2 14.90 -4.06 3.77
CA PRO A 2 14.28 -3.00 4.57
C PRO A 2 13.04 -2.42 3.88
N LEU A 3 12.12 -1.84 4.65
CA LEU A 3 10.97 -1.10 4.11
C LEU A 3 11.45 0.11 3.28
N ILE A 4 10.88 0.31 2.10
CA ILE A 4 11.15 1.47 1.25
C ILE A 4 10.02 2.49 1.44
N LEU A 5 10.36 3.70 1.91
CA LEU A 5 9.42 4.81 2.14
C LEU A 5 9.53 5.92 1.09
N THR A 6 10.48 5.80 0.18
CA THR A 6 10.68 6.69 -0.97
C THR A 6 10.00 6.12 -2.21
N PRO A 7 9.75 6.92 -3.26
CA PRO A 7 9.26 6.41 -4.53
C PRO A 7 10.12 5.25 -5.05
N ASN A 8 9.49 4.12 -5.40
CA ASN A 8 10.14 2.88 -5.84
C ASN A 8 9.41 2.22 -7.02
N ILE A 9 8.66 3.02 -7.78
CA ILE A 9 7.97 2.60 -8.99
C ILE A 9 8.39 3.53 -10.13
N ASP A 10 8.62 2.98 -11.33
CA ASP A 10 9.20 3.71 -12.46
C ASP A 10 8.28 4.83 -12.98
N THR A 11 6.97 4.59 -13.00
CA THR A 11 5.95 5.56 -13.44
C THR A 11 4.88 5.76 -12.35
N PRO A 12 5.17 6.55 -11.30
CA PRO A 12 4.26 6.75 -10.17
C PRO A 12 2.90 7.30 -10.57
N ASP A 13 2.87 8.20 -11.56
CA ASP A 13 1.65 8.85 -12.04
C ASP A 13 0.72 7.88 -12.75
N ASP A 14 1.26 6.97 -13.56
CA ASP A 14 0.47 5.95 -14.28
C ASP A 14 -0.22 5.00 -13.29
N PHE A 15 0.53 4.48 -12.32
CA PHE A 15 -0.03 3.61 -11.29
C PHE A 15 -1.10 4.34 -10.44
N TYR A 16 -0.87 5.62 -10.12
CA TYR A 16 -1.84 6.42 -9.38
C TYR A 16 -3.13 6.62 -10.18
N ALA A 17 -3.02 6.85 -11.50
CA ALA A 17 -4.17 6.96 -12.38
C ALA A 17 -4.97 5.64 -12.44
N ASP A 18 -4.29 4.50 -12.58
CA ASP A 18 -4.93 3.17 -12.57
C ASP A 18 -5.64 2.88 -11.24
N LEU A 19 -4.99 3.22 -10.12
CA LEU A 19 -5.58 3.07 -8.79
C LEU A 19 -6.87 3.90 -8.67
N LEU A 20 -6.83 5.18 -9.07
CA LEU A 20 -7.99 6.07 -9.02
C LEU A 20 -9.12 5.57 -9.91
N ALA A 21 -8.81 5.14 -11.14
CA ALA A 21 -9.80 4.58 -12.06
C ALA A 21 -10.47 3.32 -11.49
N THR A 22 -9.74 2.51 -10.72
CA THR A 22 -10.29 1.31 -10.07
C THR A 22 -11.32 1.67 -8.99
N HIS A 23 -11.25 2.88 -8.42
CA HIS A 23 -12.23 3.37 -7.46
C HIS A 23 -13.44 4.08 -8.09
N ASP A 24 -13.42 4.36 -9.39
CA ASP A 24 -14.49 5.10 -10.05
C ASP A 24 -15.83 4.34 -9.99
N GLY A 25 -16.89 5.08 -9.67
CA GLY A 25 -18.24 4.51 -9.48
C GLY A 25 -18.45 3.67 -8.20
N LEU A 26 -17.43 3.46 -7.36
CA LEU A 26 -17.58 2.72 -6.11
C LEU A 26 -18.17 3.59 -4.99
N SER A 27 -18.99 2.96 -4.14
CA SER A 27 -19.36 3.56 -2.87
C SER A 27 -18.13 3.65 -1.95
N LYS A 28 -18.21 4.48 -0.90
CA LYS A 28 -17.13 4.57 0.09
C LYS A 28 -16.81 3.21 0.73
N ALA A 29 -17.84 2.43 1.06
CA ALA A 29 -17.67 1.11 1.66
C ALA A 29 -17.00 0.11 0.69
N ASP A 30 -17.38 0.13 -0.59
CA ASP A 30 -16.78 -0.74 -1.60
C ASP A 30 -15.33 -0.34 -1.91
N SER A 31 -15.06 0.96 -1.90
CA SER A 31 -13.72 1.54 -2.03
C SER A 31 -12.80 1.11 -0.87
N ASP A 32 -13.31 1.14 0.37
CA ASP A 32 -12.57 0.66 1.55
C ASP A 32 -12.32 -0.86 1.49
N ALA A 33 -13.32 -1.65 1.03
CA ALA A 33 -13.17 -3.08 0.82
C ALA A 33 -12.16 -3.42 -0.31
N LEU A 34 -12.10 -2.59 -1.35
CA LEU A 34 -11.09 -2.69 -2.40
C LEU A 34 -9.69 -2.47 -1.83
N ASN A 35 -9.49 -1.40 -1.06
CA ASN A 35 -8.22 -1.09 -0.43
C ASN A 35 -7.75 -2.21 0.51
N ALA A 36 -8.66 -2.77 1.33
CA ALA A 36 -8.33 -3.88 2.21
C ALA A 36 -7.83 -5.12 1.43
N ARG A 37 -8.50 -5.46 0.31
CA ARG A 37 -8.07 -6.56 -0.57
C ARG A 37 -6.73 -6.28 -1.23
N LEU A 38 -6.52 -5.06 -1.74
CA LEU A 38 -5.26 -4.65 -2.34
C LEU A 38 -4.09 -4.76 -1.35
N ILE A 39 -4.27 -4.27 -0.11
CA ILE A 39 -3.28 -4.39 0.96
C ILE A 39 -2.90 -5.86 1.21
N LEU A 40 -3.89 -6.76 1.29
CA LEU A 40 -3.62 -8.19 1.49
C LEU A 40 -2.87 -8.82 0.32
N ILE A 41 -3.22 -8.47 -0.91
CA ILE A 41 -2.54 -8.94 -2.12
C ILE A 41 -1.07 -8.49 -2.12
N LEU A 42 -0.81 -7.22 -1.85
CA LEU A 42 0.55 -6.68 -1.77
C LEU A 42 1.33 -7.27 -0.60
N ALA A 43 0.68 -7.49 0.55
CA ALA A 43 1.32 -8.13 1.69
C ALA A 43 1.76 -9.56 1.38
N ASN A 44 0.92 -10.32 0.67
CA ASN A 44 1.27 -11.66 0.20
C ASN A 44 2.42 -11.62 -0.82
N HIS A 45 2.46 -10.63 -1.70
CA HIS A 45 3.56 -10.45 -2.65
C HIS A 45 4.89 -10.13 -1.96
N ILE A 46 4.86 -9.30 -0.90
CA ILE A 46 6.03 -8.95 -0.10
C ILE A 46 6.55 -10.17 0.68
N GLY A 47 5.67 -10.92 1.35
CA GLY A 47 5.98 -12.18 2.04
C GLY A 47 6.91 -12.07 3.27
N ASP A 48 7.59 -10.94 3.46
CA ASP A 48 8.53 -10.66 4.55
C ASP A 48 7.81 -10.03 5.76
N ARG A 49 7.70 -10.80 6.85
CA ARG A 49 7.01 -10.37 8.08
C ARG A 49 7.62 -9.10 8.70
N ASP A 50 8.93 -8.94 8.62
CA ASP A 50 9.60 -7.80 9.26
C ASP A 50 9.35 -6.52 8.47
N VAL A 51 9.31 -6.60 7.12
CA VAL A 51 8.88 -5.50 6.24
C VAL A 51 7.44 -5.11 6.53
N LEU A 52 6.54 -6.09 6.63
CA LEU A 52 5.13 -5.84 6.91
C LEU A 52 4.93 -5.19 8.29
N HIS A 53 5.70 -5.62 9.29
CA HIS A 53 5.66 -4.99 10.61
C HIS A 53 6.15 -3.54 10.58
N GLN A 54 7.26 -3.26 9.89
CA GLN A 54 7.76 -1.89 9.70
C GLN A 54 6.72 -1.02 8.98
N ALA A 55 6.03 -1.55 7.97
CA ALA A 55 4.98 -0.83 7.24
C ALA A 55 3.80 -0.45 8.16
N LEU A 56 3.37 -1.37 9.05
CA LEU A 56 2.33 -1.09 10.03
C LEU A 56 2.74 -0.01 11.05
N VAL A 57 4.00 -0.01 11.48
CA VAL A 57 4.54 1.02 12.38
C VAL A 57 4.56 2.39 11.68
N ALA A 58 5.08 2.45 10.46
CA ALA A 58 5.12 3.66 9.65
C ALA A 58 3.72 4.23 9.38
N ALA A 59 2.74 3.38 9.03
CA ALA A 59 1.36 3.78 8.76
C ALA A 59 0.64 4.38 9.98
N LYS A 60 1.06 4.04 11.22
CA LYS A 60 0.57 4.66 12.45
C LYS A 60 1.13 6.07 12.70
N GLY A 61 2.01 6.56 11.83
CA GLY A 61 2.72 7.83 12.02
C GLY A 61 3.89 7.74 13.02
N THR A 62 4.29 6.54 13.40
CA THR A 62 5.53 6.32 14.18
C THR A 62 6.62 5.95 13.19
N PRO A 63 7.65 6.79 12.97
CA PRO A 63 8.77 6.41 12.10
C PRO A 63 9.40 5.12 12.65
N PRO A 64 9.62 4.08 11.83
CA PRO A 64 10.39 2.92 12.26
C PRO A 64 11.78 3.41 12.70
N ALA A 65 12.25 2.93 13.85
CA ALA A 65 13.58 3.28 14.36
C ALA A 65 14.62 2.94 13.28
N ALA A 66 15.45 3.93 12.93
CA ALA A 66 16.52 3.82 11.96
C ALA A 66 17.58 2.78 12.36
#